data_AF-A0A1V0M4A1-F1
#
_entry.id   AF-A0A1V0M4A1-F1
#
_cell.length_a   1.000
_cell.length_b   1.000
_cell.length_c   1.000
_cell.angle_alpha   90.00
_cell.angle_beta   90.00
_cell.angle_gamma   90.00
#
_symmetry.space_group_name_H-M   'P 1'
#
loop_
_entity.id
_entity.type
_entity.pdbx_description
1 polymer ?
#
loop_
_entity_poly.entity_id
_entity_poly.type
_entity_poly.pdbx_seq_one_letter_code
_entity_poly.pdbx_strand_id
1 'polypeptide(L)'
;MKIRNVCDRTNKAAVDELNQGKPKEELIVIRQNKYLNNLIEPDHRNVKRRISLMLGFKNFRRTQTVLAGIELVSMLRKGQYPQEPGYPLSPAAFFYQLAA
;
A
#
# COMPACT_ATOMS: atom_id res chain seq x y z
N MET A 1 4.10 -13.67 -19.68
CA MET A 1 3.75 -12.48 -18.87
C MET A 1 4.97 -12.08 -18.05
N LYS A 2 5.59 -10.93 -18.33
CA LYS A 2 6.91 -10.54 -17.83
C LYS A 2 6.77 -10.07 -16.38
N ILE A 3 7.05 -10.96 -15.42
CA ILE A 3 7.17 -10.62 -14.00
C ILE A 3 8.45 -9.77 -13.88
N ARG A 4 8.30 -8.44 -13.89
CA ARG A 4 9.40 -7.54 -13.55
C ARG A 4 9.65 -7.72 -12.06
N ASN A 5 10.77 -8.34 -11.71
CA ASN A 5 11.24 -8.44 -10.33
C ASN A 5 11.13 -7.07 -9.66
N VAL A 6 10.52 -7.03 -8.48
CA VAL A 6 10.27 -5.85 -7.62
C VAL A 6 11.59 -5.31 -7.03
N CYS A 7 12.58 -5.04 -7.87
CA CYS A 7 13.59 -4.03 -7.59
C CYS A 7 13.50 -3.03 -8.73
N ASP A 8 12.63 -2.03 -8.57
CA ASP A 8 12.85 -0.79 -9.29
C ASP A 8 14.21 -0.26 -8.82
N ARG A 9 15.07 0.17 -9.78
CA ARG A 9 16.45 0.67 -9.52
C ARG A 9 16.52 1.69 -8.37
N THR A 10 15.44 2.44 -8.17
CA THR A 10 15.25 3.44 -7.12
C THR A 10 15.32 2.85 -5.71
N ASN A 11 14.73 1.66 -5.47
CA ASN A 11 14.76 1.05 -4.13
C ASN A 11 16.15 0.58 -3.75
N LYS A 12 16.94 0.12 -4.73
CA LYS A 12 18.33 -0.28 -4.52
C LYS A 12 19.19 0.93 -4.15
N ALA A 13 19.07 2.03 -4.89
CA ALA A 13 19.78 3.28 -4.60
C ALA A 13 19.47 3.83 -3.20
N ALA A 14 18.20 3.87 -2.80
CA ALA A 14 17.81 4.34 -1.47
C ALA A 14 18.35 3.45 -0.34
N VAL A 15 18.33 2.12 -0.51
CA VAL A 15 18.91 1.20 0.48
C VAL A 15 20.43 1.33 0.55
N ASP A 16 21.09 1.54 -0.58
CA ASP A 16 22.54 1.75 -0.62
C ASP A 16 22.93 3.05 0.12
N GLU A 17 22.14 4.12 -0.02
CA GLU A 17 22.29 5.36 0.76
C GLU A 17 22.06 5.14 2.26
N LEU A 18 20.99 4.45 2.65
CA LEU A 18 20.68 4.17 4.06
C LEU A 18 21.67 3.23 4.76
N ASN A 19 22.43 2.48 3.98
CA ASN A 19 23.46 1.56 4.45
C ASN A 19 24.85 2.21 4.53
N GLN A 20 25.03 3.45 4.05
CA GLN A 20 26.31 4.14 4.17
C GLN A 20 26.71 4.33 5.63
N GLY A 21 27.95 3.96 5.95
CA GLY A 21 28.52 4.13 7.30
C GLY A 21 27.99 3.17 8.37
N LYS A 22 27.10 2.23 8.02
CA LYS A 22 26.58 1.25 8.98
C LYS A 22 27.47 0.01 9.08
N PRO A 23 27.62 -0.56 10.29
CA PRO A 23 28.30 -1.84 10.47
C PRO A 23 27.52 -2.97 9.79
N LYS A 24 28.20 -4.08 9.51
CA LYS A 24 27.67 -5.16 8.66
C LYS A 24 26.41 -5.81 9.26
N GLU A 25 26.29 -5.81 10.58
CA GLU A 25 25.14 -6.35 11.32
C GLU A 25 23.86 -5.51 11.14
N GLU A 26 23.98 -4.22 10.78
CA GLU A 26 22.86 -3.29 10.63
C GLU A 26 22.49 -3.01 9.16
N LEU A 27 23.16 -3.68 8.22
CA LEU A 27 22.89 -3.49 6.80
C LEU A 27 21.50 -3.99 6.42
N ILE A 28 20.73 -3.11 5.79
CA ILE A 28 19.43 -3.42 5.20
C ILE A 28 19.68 -4.22 3.92
N VAL A 29 19.33 -5.50 3.93
CA VAL A 29 19.43 -6.36 2.74
C VAL A 29 18.08 -6.43 2.03
N ILE A 30 18.07 -6.05 0.75
CA ILE A 30 16.88 -6.25 -0.09
C ILE A 30 16.73 -7.74 -0.38
N ARG A 31 15.65 -8.34 0.10
CA ARG A 31 15.27 -9.72 -0.24
C ARG A 31 14.22 -9.71 -1.33
N GLN A 32 14.52 -10.33 -2.46
CA GLN A 32 13.55 -10.57 -3.52
C GLN A 32 13.02 -12.00 -3.42
N ASN A 33 11.86 -12.17 -2.80
CA ASN A 33 11.15 -13.44 -2.86
C ASN A 33 10.01 -13.32 -3.88
N LYS A 34 10.17 -13.99 -5.04
CA LYS A 34 9.20 -13.95 -6.14
C LYS A 34 7.81 -14.40 -5.70
N TYR A 35 7.71 -15.42 -4.86
CA TYR A 35 6.43 -15.94 -4.41
C TYR A 35 5.71 -14.93 -3.50
N LEU A 36 6.40 -14.38 -2.51
CA LEU A 36 5.84 -13.37 -1.61
C LEU A 36 5.45 -12.09 -2.38
N ASN A 37 6.28 -11.68 -3.34
CA ASN A 37 5.99 -10.53 -4.20
C ASN A 37 4.71 -10.76 -5.03
N ASN A 38 4.57 -11.93 -5.65
CA ASN A 38 3.38 -12.26 -6.44
C ASN A 38 2.08 -12.29 -5.60
N LEU A 39 2.17 -12.55 -4.29
CA LEU A 39 1.00 -12.56 -3.40
C LEU A 39 0.52 -11.14 -3.07
N ILE A 40 1.44 -10.19 -2.88
CA ILE A 40 1.12 -8.79 -2.52
C ILE A 40 0.89 -7.88 -3.75
N GLU A 41 1.51 -8.21 -4.88
CA GLU A 41 1.46 -7.40 -6.11
C GLU A 41 0.03 -7.10 -6.60
N PRO A 42 -0.91 -8.07 -6.60
CA PRO A 42 -2.29 -7.83 -7.04
C PRO A 42 -3.01 -6.77 -6.22
N ASP A 43 -2.85 -6.77 -4.89
CA ASP A 43 -3.50 -5.80 -4.00
C ASP A 43 -2.97 -4.39 -4.26
N HIS A 44 -1.65 -4.26 -4.40
CA HIS A 44 -1.03 -2.97 -4.71
C HIS A 44 -1.34 -2.48 -6.13
N ARG A 45 -1.57 -3.37 -7.09
CA ARG A 45 -1.88 -3.01 -8.49
C ARG A 45 -3.17 -2.20 -8.59
N ASN A 46 -4.18 -2.54 -7.81
CA ASN A 46 -5.46 -1.84 -7.81
C ASN A 46 -5.32 -0.41 -7.29
N VAL A 47 -4.60 -0.24 -6.18
CA VAL A 47 -4.30 1.06 -5.57
C VAL A 47 -3.45 1.91 -6.52
N LYS A 48 -2.34 1.36 -7.03
CA LYS A 48 -1.46 2.05 -7.99
C LYS A 48 -2.18 2.46 -9.27
N ARG A 49 -3.07 1.62 -9.81
CA ARG A 49 -3.84 1.95 -11.02
C ARG A 49 -4.72 3.19 -10.82
N ARG A 50 -5.36 3.32 -9.65
CA ARG A 50 -6.20 4.48 -9.34
C ARG A 50 -5.38 5.74 -9.09
N ILE A 51 -4.27 5.60 -8.36
CA ILE A 51 -3.37 6.72 -8.07
C ILE A 51 -2.67 7.20 -9.33
N SER A 52 -2.27 6.31 -10.24
CA SER A 52 -1.56 6.67 -11.48
C SER A 52 -2.36 7.57 -12.41
N LEU A 53 -3.69 7.64 -12.26
CA LEU A 53 -4.56 8.56 -13.01
C LEU A 53 -4.60 9.96 -12.37
N MET A 54 -4.20 10.07 -11.11
CA MET A 54 -4.06 11.31 -10.37
C MET A 54 -2.57 11.72 -10.49
N LEU A 55 -2.26 13.01 -10.69
CA LEU A 55 -0.89 13.53 -10.88
C LEU A 55 -0.01 13.42 -9.60
N GLY A 56 -0.13 12.34 -8.84
CA GLY A 56 0.41 12.16 -7.51
C GLY A 56 -0.33 12.95 -6.44
N PHE A 57 -0.01 12.66 -5.18
CA PHE A 57 -0.52 13.41 -4.04
C PHE A 57 0.51 14.45 -3.59
N LYS A 58 0.05 15.69 -3.37
CA LYS A 58 0.89 16.79 -2.85
C LYS A 58 0.91 16.87 -1.32
N ASN A 59 0.04 16.12 -0.64
CA ASN A 59 -0.15 16.23 0.80
C ASN A 59 -0.50 14.85 1.38
N PHE A 60 0.16 14.49 2.48
CA PHE A 60 0.02 13.18 3.12
C PHE A 60 -1.37 12.95 3.71
N ARG A 61 -1.95 13.94 4.40
CA ARG A 61 -3.32 13.85 4.94
C ARG A 61 -4.34 13.60 3.84
N ARG A 62 -4.20 14.30 2.71
CA ARG A 62 -5.06 14.05 1.53
C ARG A 62 -4.84 12.67 0.92
N THR A 63 -3.60 12.16 0.97
CA THR A 63 -3.26 10.80 0.52
C THR A 63 -3.99 9.77 1.37
N GLN A 64 -3.91 9.89 2.70
CA GLN A 64 -4.59 8.98 3.63
C GLN A 64 -6.10 8.95 3.38
N THR A 65 -6.74 10.12 3.24
CA THR A 65 -8.19 10.21 2.97
C THR A 65 -8.58 9.52 1.66
N VAL A 66 -7.79 9.70 0.59
CA VAL A 66 -8.06 9.05 -0.71
C VAL A 66 -7.83 7.54 -0.64
N LEU A 67 -6.75 7.10 0.02
CA LEU A 67 -6.46 5.68 0.23
C LEU A 67 -7.57 5.00 1.03
N ALA A 68 -8.01 5.59 2.14
CA ALA A 68 -9.13 5.10 2.95
C ALA A 68 -10.41 4.94 2.13
N GLY A 69 -10.71 5.88 1.22
CA GLY A 69 -11.85 5.77 0.32
C GLY A 69 -11.72 4.63 -0.70
N ILE A 70 -10.53 4.44 -1.27
CA ILE A 70 -10.24 3.33 -2.19
C ILE A 70 -10.40 1.98 -1.48
N GLU A 71 -9.92 1.87 -0.25
CA GLU A 71 -10.03 0.68 0.58
C GLU A 71 -11.47 0.37 0.98
N LEU A 72 -12.22 1.37 1.47
CA LEU A 72 -13.63 1.20 1.81
C LEU A 72 -14.45 0.67 0.62
N VAL A 73 -14.29 1.26 -0.57
CA VAL A 73 -15.00 0.80 -1.77
C VAL A 73 -14.59 -0.62 -2.15
N SER A 74 -13.31 -0.98 -1.96
CA SER A 74 -12.83 -2.34 -2.18
C SER A 74 -13.47 -3.33 -1.20
N MET A 75 -13.53 -3.00 0.09
CA MET A 75 -14.15 -3.83 1.13
C MET A 75 -15.65 -4.03 0.88
N LEU A 76 -16.38 -2.96 0.54
CA LEU A 76 -17.80 -3.03 0.18
C LEU A 76 -18.04 -3.95 -1.03
N ARG A 77 -17.21 -3.83 -2.08
CA ARG A 77 -17.32 -4.70 -3.27
C ARG A 77 -17.03 -6.17 -2.98
N LYS A 78 -16.12 -6.44 -2.05
CA LYS A 78 -15.77 -7.81 -1.64
C LYS A 78 -16.71 -8.39 -0.59
N GLY A 79 -17.65 -7.61 -0.05
CA GLY A 79 -18.44 -8.01 1.12
C GLY A 79 -17.63 -8.15 2.41
N GLN A 80 -16.41 -7.60 2.45
CA GLN A 80 -15.49 -7.63 3.59
C GLN A 80 -15.68 -6.43 4.52
N TYR A 81 -16.86 -5.81 4.46
CA TYR A 81 -17.21 -4.67 5.26
C TYR A 81 -17.69 -5.15 6.64
N PRO A 82 -16.94 -4.88 7.72
CA PRO A 82 -17.30 -5.39 9.04
C PRO A 82 -18.59 -4.72 9.50
N GLN A 83 -19.56 -5.56 9.87
CA GLN A 83 -20.83 -5.16 10.46
C GLN A 83 -20.92 -5.85 11.81
N GLU A 84 -20.69 -5.11 12.88
CA GLU A 84 -20.93 -5.61 14.23
C GLU A 84 -22.43 -5.83 14.40
N PRO A 85 -22.88 -7.03 14.86
CA PRO A 85 -24.29 -7.40 14.87
C PRO A 85 -25.17 -6.53 15.80
N GLY A 86 -24.56 -5.75 16.71
CA GLY A 86 -25.26 -4.83 17.60
C GLY A 86 -25.19 -3.35 17.22
N TYR A 87 -24.25 -2.96 16.36
CA TYR A 87 -24.09 -1.57 15.92
C TYR A 87 -23.46 -1.53 14.52
N PRO A 88 -24.28 -1.68 13.45
CA PRO A 88 -23.77 -1.58 12.10
C PRO A 88 -23.19 -0.18 11.90
N LEU A 89 -21.88 -0.11 11.66
CA LEU A 89 -21.27 1.14 11.22
C LEU A 89 -21.88 1.53 9.88
N SER A 90 -22.07 2.82 9.65
CA SER A 90 -22.38 3.30 8.30
C SER A 90 -21.09 3.35 7.47
N PRO A 91 -21.17 3.24 6.13
CA PRO A 91 -19.98 3.38 5.29
C PRO A 91 -19.23 4.69 5.53
N ALA A 92 -19.96 5.77 5.85
CA ALA A 92 -19.38 7.05 6.20
C ALA A 92 -18.67 7.02 7.56
N ALA A 93 -19.26 6.42 8.59
CA ALA A 93 -18.61 6.29 9.91
C ALA A 93 -17.33 5.45 9.82
N PHE A 94 -17.36 4.34 9.08
CA PHE A 94 -16.19 3.50 8.85
C PHE A 94 -15.11 4.23 8.03
N PHE A 95 -15.50 5.03 7.05
CA PHE A 95 -14.56 5.90 6.34
C PHE A 95 -13.79 6.82 7.27
N TYR A 96 -14.46 7.49 8.20
CA TYR A 96 -13.80 8.38 9.15
C TYR A 96 -12.91 7.63 10.13
N GLN A 97 -13.21 6.37 10.46
CA GLN A 97 -12.30 5.52 11.25
C GLN A 97 -11.03 5.14 10.48
N LEU A 98 -11.15 4.84 9.18
CA LEU A 98 -9.99 4.53 8.33
C LEU A 98 -9.13 5.76 8.00
N ALA A 99 -9.75 6.94 7.94
CA ALA A 99 -9.10 8.19 7.57
C ALA A 99 -8.53 8.98 8.75
N ALA A 100 -8.70 8.48 9.99
CA ALA A 100 -8.27 9.12 11.23
C ALA A 100 -6.75 9.09 11.45
#